data_AF-A0A937TYY5-F1
#
_entry.id   AF-A0A937TYY5-F1
#
_cell.length_a   1.000
_cell.length_b   1.000
_cell.length_c   1.000
_cell.angle_alpha   90.00
_cell.angle_beta   90.00
_cell.angle_gamma   90.00
#
_symmetry.space_group_name_H-M   'P 1'
#
loop_
_entity.id
_entity.type
_entity.pdbx_description
1 polymer ?
#
loop_
_entity_poly.entity_id
_entity_poly.type
_entity_poly.pdbx_seq_one_letter_code
_entity_poly.pdbx_strand_id
1 'polypeptide(L)'
;MAKVSIDNREVEVAAGSTILDAAEKLGIAIPTLCFMEGCKASTSCMVCVVKVTGLGRLVPACATTAQEGMRVESSSAEVCDARKAALELLLSDHLGDCVGPCEVTCPARMNIPLMIRQISAGHLADAIVTVKKDIALPAVLGRICPKPCEKSCRRTSHDEAVSICLLKRYVADVDLRSEKPYLPQCKPNRGKRVAIVGAGPAGLAAAYYLQQEGFGCTLFDDHEEPGGMLRYGVGEDELARDVLDREIALIMKLGVEFRGQTRIGVALSMEDLRRDFDAVFVAVGQLKDGDDESMGLDTGKRGIAVDTRTYETSVPGVFAGGEAVRNRKLAVRSVADGKEAAASIGQYLLGQPVTGPDRGFNTHIGRLQDGEIEMFLTDNVSGKSRLTPASQDGGFCDEEALDEAARCLHCDCRKPQTCKLRRYAKEYTARATRYKGSRRLFSQDLQHPELIYEAGKCIDCGICIQIGKQAGEELGLTFVGRGFDVRVAVPFDRSLAEGLAKAARRCAEACPTGALALKD
;
A
#
# COMPACT_ATOMS: atom_id res chain seq x y z
N MET A 1 30.88 9.65 33.15
CA MET A 1 29.93 10.18 32.15
C MET A 1 30.75 10.66 30.96
N ALA A 2 30.17 10.69 29.77
CA ALA A 2 30.80 11.24 28.57
C ALA A 2 29.88 12.29 27.97
N LYS A 3 30.43 13.48 27.68
CA LYS A 3 29.75 14.56 26.98
C LYS A 3 30.01 14.43 25.48
N VAL A 4 28.95 14.27 24.71
CA VAL A 4 29.00 14.13 23.25
C VAL A 4 28.07 15.13 22.58
N SER A 5 28.40 15.52 21.34
CA SER A 5 27.55 16.38 20.50
C SER A 5 27.09 15.60 19.27
N ILE A 6 25.78 15.55 19.03
CA ILE A 6 25.19 14.96 17.82
C ILE A 6 24.37 16.04 17.12
N ASP A 7 24.69 16.34 15.85
CA ASP A 7 24.04 17.39 15.05
C ASP A 7 23.94 18.74 15.80
N ASN A 8 25.06 19.15 16.42
CA ASN A 8 25.20 20.36 17.24
C ASN A 8 24.38 20.40 18.54
N ARG A 9 23.87 19.25 19.00
CA ARG A 9 23.14 19.12 20.27
C ARG A 9 23.97 18.29 21.24
N GLU A 10 24.25 18.86 22.42
CA GLU A 10 25.07 18.21 23.44
C GLU A 10 24.24 17.31 24.37
N VAL A 11 24.81 16.19 24.78
CA VAL A 11 24.22 15.28 25.76
C VAL A 11 25.30 14.60 26.60
N GLU A 12 25.01 14.42 27.89
CA GLU A 12 25.82 13.58 28.77
C GLU A 12 25.22 12.19 28.89
N VAL A 13 26.04 11.17 28.69
CA VAL A 13 25.64 9.75 28.81
C VAL A 13 26.51 9.00 29.82
N ALA A 14 25.99 7.88 30.31
CA ALA A 14 26.74 7.01 31.22
C ALA A 14 27.97 6.43 30.51
N ALA A 15 28.99 6.05 31.30
CA ALA A 15 30.14 5.36 30.73
C ALA A 15 29.71 4.03 30.11
N GLY A 16 30.18 3.75 28.88
CA GLY A 16 29.81 2.55 28.13
C GLY A 16 28.58 2.70 27.23
N SER A 17 27.82 3.79 27.34
CA SER A 17 26.72 4.09 26.40
C SER A 17 27.23 4.22 24.97
N THR A 18 26.40 3.83 24.01
CA THR A 18 26.69 3.95 22.57
C THR A 18 26.32 5.32 22.03
N ILE A 19 26.77 5.64 20.81
CA ILE A 19 26.31 6.84 20.10
C ILE A 19 24.79 6.76 19.87
N LEU A 20 24.24 5.56 19.64
CA LEU A 20 22.80 5.37 19.49
C LEU A 20 22.04 5.75 20.78
N ASP A 21 22.52 5.33 21.96
CA ASP A 21 21.92 5.68 23.25
C ASP A 21 21.92 7.21 23.47
N ALA A 22 23.02 7.86 23.07
CA ALA A 22 23.14 9.33 23.13
C ALA A 22 22.14 10.03 22.19
N ALA A 23 21.96 9.49 20.97
CA ALA A 23 20.99 10.02 20.01
C ALA A 23 19.55 9.85 20.51
N GLU A 24 19.21 8.70 21.09
CA GLU A 24 17.91 8.43 21.69
C GLU A 24 17.59 9.41 22.83
N LYS A 25 18.56 9.69 23.71
CA LYS A 25 18.40 10.68 24.79
C LYS A 25 18.16 12.10 24.26
N LEU A 26 18.63 12.42 23.05
CA LEU A 26 18.36 13.68 22.37
C LEU A 26 17.07 13.67 21.53
N GLY A 27 16.40 12.53 21.39
CA GLY A 27 15.28 12.37 20.46
C GLY A 27 15.71 12.46 18.99
N ILE A 28 16.98 12.16 18.68
CA ILE A 28 17.51 12.09 17.31
C ILE A 28 17.32 10.66 16.80
N ALA A 29 16.53 10.50 15.75
CA ALA A 29 16.26 9.20 15.17
C ALA A 29 17.43 8.72 14.29
N ILE A 30 18.14 7.68 14.75
CA ILE A 30 19.11 6.95 13.93
C ILE A 30 18.50 5.59 13.54
N PRO A 31 18.38 5.27 12.24
CA PRO A 31 17.68 4.07 11.80
C PRO A 31 18.47 2.79 12.09
N THR A 32 17.75 1.76 12.54
CA THR A 32 18.32 0.43 12.81
C THR A 32 17.44 -0.69 12.24
N LEU A 33 18.08 -1.72 11.65
CA LEU A 33 17.43 -2.96 11.21
C LEU A 33 17.89 -4.19 12.01
N CYS A 34 19.18 -4.28 12.34
CA CYS A 34 19.76 -5.41 13.09
C CYS A 34 20.01 -5.12 14.58
N PHE A 35 19.23 -4.20 15.15
CA PHE A 35 19.30 -3.85 16.56
C PHE A 35 17.91 -3.83 17.17
N MET A 36 17.85 -4.30 18.41
CA MET A 36 16.70 -4.32 19.30
C MET A 36 17.22 -4.09 20.71
N GLU A 37 16.49 -3.31 21.50
CA GLU A 37 16.79 -3.10 22.92
C GLU A 37 16.88 -4.45 23.66
N GLY A 38 17.89 -4.60 24.52
CA GLY A 38 18.19 -5.86 25.20
C GLY A 38 18.91 -6.91 24.34
N CYS A 39 19.18 -6.64 23.07
CA CYS A 39 20.04 -7.47 22.22
C CYS A 39 21.41 -6.81 21.99
N LYS A 40 22.44 -7.62 21.77
CA LYS A 40 23.76 -7.13 21.36
C LYS A 40 23.70 -6.61 19.92
N ALA A 41 24.37 -5.49 19.67
CA ALA A 41 24.49 -4.92 18.34
C ALA A 41 25.24 -5.87 17.39
N SER A 42 24.58 -6.27 16.30
CA SER A 42 25.19 -7.11 15.25
C SER A 42 26.06 -6.32 14.29
N THR A 43 25.78 -5.02 14.10
CA THR A 43 26.41 -4.13 13.10
C THR A 43 26.29 -4.58 11.63
N SER A 44 25.61 -5.69 11.33
CA SER A 44 25.53 -6.24 9.96
C SER A 44 24.77 -5.36 8.98
N CYS A 45 23.69 -4.68 9.42
CA CYS A 45 22.85 -3.92 8.50
C CYS A 45 23.47 -2.61 8.02
N MET A 46 24.42 -2.04 8.76
CA MET A 46 25.07 -0.75 8.48
C MET A 46 24.13 0.47 8.28
N VAL A 47 22.83 0.34 8.55
CA VAL A 47 21.87 1.45 8.41
C VAL A 47 22.05 2.51 9.52
N CYS A 48 22.62 2.13 10.67
CA CYS A 48 22.85 3.06 11.79
C CYS A 48 24.15 3.86 11.70
N VAL A 49 24.82 3.86 10.54
CA VAL A 49 26.10 4.57 10.40
C VAL A 49 25.94 6.07 10.63
N VAL A 50 26.99 6.65 11.22
CA VAL A 50 27.14 8.08 11.48
C VAL A 50 28.58 8.49 11.21
N LYS A 51 28.80 9.79 11.04
CA LYS A 51 30.14 10.36 10.86
C LYS A 51 30.61 10.93 12.19
N VAL A 52 31.82 10.55 12.61
CA VAL A 52 32.47 11.15 13.79
C VAL A 52 33.62 12.03 13.31
N THR A 53 33.65 13.28 13.76
CA THR A 53 34.69 14.23 13.35
C THR A 53 36.08 13.70 13.70
N GLY A 54 37.01 13.74 12.75
CA GLY A 54 38.40 13.30 12.94
C GLY A 54 38.67 11.79 12.73
N LEU A 55 37.63 10.96 12.61
CA LEU A 55 37.80 9.49 12.49
C LEU A 55 37.99 8.99 11.05
N GLY A 56 37.86 9.84 10.03
CA GLY A 56 38.13 9.53 8.62
C GLY A 56 37.26 8.43 7.99
N ARG A 57 36.30 7.88 8.73
CA ARG A 57 35.39 6.81 8.32
C ARG A 57 34.05 6.94 9.04
N LEU A 58 33.02 6.34 8.45
CA LEU A 58 31.73 6.15 9.11
C LEU A 58 31.81 5.00 10.12
N VAL A 59 31.06 5.13 11.22
CA VAL A 59 31.02 4.13 12.30
C VAL A 59 29.57 3.77 12.63
N PRO A 60 29.28 2.52 13.03
CA PRO A 60 27.93 2.13 13.44
C PRO A 60 27.58 2.75 14.80
N ALA A 61 26.53 3.57 14.84
CA ALA A 61 26.11 4.22 16.08
C ALA A 61 25.70 3.21 17.17
N CYS A 62 25.12 2.08 16.77
CA CYS A 62 24.61 1.06 17.71
C CYS A 62 25.68 0.27 18.47
N ALA A 63 26.96 0.37 18.07
CA ALA A 63 28.06 -0.36 18.71
C ALA A 63 29.23 0.53 19.11
N THR A 64 29.31 1.75 18.59
CA THR A 64 30.40 2.68 18.92
C THR A 64 30.12 3.33 20.27
N THR A 65 30.99 3.11 21.25
CA THR A 65 30.90 3.76 22.57
C THR A 65 31.09 5.27 22.46
N ALA A 66 30.21 6.03 23.09
CA ALA A 66 30.31 7.47 23.23
C ALA A 66 31.50 7.83 24.14
N GLN A 67 32.41 8.66 23.63
CA GLN A 67 33.59 9.13 24.35
C GLN A 67 33.52 10.65 24.55
N GLU A 68 34.16 11.14 25.62
CA GLU A 68 34.22 12.56 25.96
C GLU A 68 34.69 13.41 24.76
N GLY A 69 33.93 14.47 24.46
CA GLY A 69 34.25 15.41 23.39
C GLY A 69 33.93 14.91 21.97
N MET A 70 33.35 13.72 21.79
CA MET A 70 32.94 13.23 20.46
C MET A 70 31.93 14.17 19.81
N ARG A 71 32.16 14.47 18.52
CA ARG A 71 31.23 15.20 17.65
C ARG A 71 30.76 14.28 16.53
N VAL A 72 29.45 14.17 16.38
CA VAL A 72 28.78 13.22 15.49
C VAL A 72 27.83 13.98 14.57
N GLU A 73 27.87 13.63 13.28
CA GLU A 73 26.86 14.02 12.30
C GLU A 73 26.02 12.79 11.95
N SER A 74 24.70 12.88 12.13
CA SER A 74 23.79 11.76 11.95
C SER A 74 23.02 11.78 10.62
N SER A 75 23.04 12.91 9.90
CA SER A 75 22.24 13.13 8.68
C SER A 75 22.96 13.93 7.59
N SER A 76 24.30 13.94 7.58
CA SER A 76 25.05 14.55 6.47
C SER A 76 24.85 13.78 5.16
N ALA A 77 25.09 14.42 4.01
CA ALA A 77 24.91 13.79 2.70
C ALA A 77 25.66 12.46 2.58
N GLU A 78 26.91 12.42 3.06
CA GLU A 78 27.74 11.20 3.12
C GLU A 78 27.09 10.08 3.94
N VAL A 79 26.49 10.42 5.09
CA VAL A 79 25.77 9.45 5.94
C VAL A 79 24.52 8.94 5.24
N CYS A 80 23.73 9.82 4.63
CA CYS A 80 22.53 9.46 3.89
C CYS A 80 22.84 8.55 2.69
N ASP A 81 23.91 8.85 1.94
CA ASP A 81 24.36 8.03 0.82
C ASP A 81 24.85 6.65 1.27
N ALA A 82 25.58 6.58 2.39
CA ALA A 82 26.03 5.31 2.95
C ALA A 82 24.86 4.45 3.43
N ARG A 83 23.85 5.04 4.10
CA ARG A 83 22.63 4.35 4.52
C ARG A 83 21.84 3.84 3.32
N LYS A 84 21.70 4.65 2.28
CA LYS A 84 21.07 4.26 1.02
C LYS A 84 21.78 3.06 0.39
N ALA A 85 23.11 3.11 0.27
CA ALA A 85 23.90 2.01 -0.27
C ALA A 85 23.75 0.72 0.56
N ALA A 86 23.74 0.83 1.90
CA ALA A 86 23.50 -0.30 2.78
C ALA A 86 22.12 -0.93 2.54
N LEU A 87 21.06 -0.11 2.45
CA LEU A 87 19.71 -0.60 2.14
C LEU A 87 19.65 -1.27 0.76
N GLU A 88 20.27 -0.68 -0.26
CA GLU A 88 20.32 -1.24 -1.62
C GLU A 88 21.06 -2.58 -1.66
N LEU A 89 22.11 -2.76 -0.86
CA LEU A 89 22.80 -4.05 -0.70
C LEU A 89 21.91 -5.08 0.00
N LEU A 90 21.24 -4.71 1.10
CA LEU A 90 20.31 -5.61 1.78
C LEU A 90 19.14 -6.03 0.88
N LEU A 91 18.69 -5.14 0.00
CA LEU A 91 17.62 -5.41 -0.97
C LEU A 91 18.08 -6.27 -2.15
N SER A 92 19.39 -6.39 -2.40
CA SER A 92 19.90 -7.09 -3.58
C SER A 92 19.62 -8.59 -3.58
N ASP A 93 19.45 -9.19 -2.38
CA ASP A 93 19.07 -10.59 -2.18
C ASP A 93 17.64 -10.73 -1.60
N HIS A 94 16.92 -9.61 -1.44
CA HIS A 94 15.57 -9.62 -0.87
C HIS A 94 14.55 -10.10 -1.89
N LEU A 95 14.11 -11.35 -1.73
CA LEU A 95 13.13 -12.01 -2.57
C LEU A 95 11.78 -12.11 -1.88
N GLY A 96 10.85 -11.23 -2.27
CA GLY A 96 9.48 -11.22 -1.79
C GLY A 96 8.66 -10.10 -2.43
N ASP A 97 7.35 -10.30 -2.56
CA ASP A 97 6.43 -9.22 -2.93
C ASP A 97 6.09 -8.47 -1.65
N CYS A 98 6.43 -7.17 -1.51
CA CYS A 98 5.94 -6.42 -0.34
C CYS A 98 4.43 -6.22 -0.43
N VAL A 99 3.91 -6.07 -1.65
CA VAL A 99 2.52 -5.89 -2.00
C VAL A 99 2.18 -6.88 -3.09
N GLY A 100 1.08 -7.61 -2.93
CA GLY A 100 0.68 -8.67 -3.85
C GLY A 100 0.49 -8.15 -5.29
N PRO A 101 0.77 -8.98 -6.32
CA PRO A 101 0.70 -8.57 -7.72
C PRO A 101 -0.71 -8.11 -8.14
N CYS A 102 -1.75 -8.70 -7.53
CA CYS A 102 -3.15 -8.32 -7.75
C CYS A 102 -3.45 -6.88 -7.28
N GLU A 103 -2.91 -6.46 -6.13
CA GLU A 103 -3.03 -5.09 -5.62
C GLU A 103 -2.20 -4.12 -6.45
N VAL A 104 -0.99 -4.51 -6.85
CA VAL A 104 -0.12 -3.64 -7.68
C VAL A 104 -0.73 -3.35 -9.04
N THR A 105 -1.35 -4.35 -9.65
CA THR A 105 -1.97 -4.25 -10.98
C THR A 105 -3.35 -3.60 -10.92
N CYS A 106 -4.04 -3.63 -9.77
CA CYS A 106 -5.29 -2.93 -9.58
C CYS A 106 -5.07 -1.42 -9.67
N PRO A 107 -5.73 -0.69 -10.59
CA PRO A 107 -5.56 0.75 -10.69
C PRO A 107 -5.91 1.49 -9.39
N ALA A 108 -6.91 1.00 -8.64
CA ALA A 108 -7.34 1.58 -7.37
C ALA A 108 -6.42 1.21 -6.18
N ARG A 109 -5.43 0.32 -6.40
CA ARG A 109 -4.53 -0.21 -5.35
C ARG A 109 -5.27 -0.81 -4.17
N MET A 110 -6.35 -1.53 -4.47
CA MET A 110 -7.14 -2.22 -3.46
C MET A 110 -6.33 -3.33 -2.80
N ASN A 111 -6.33 -3.37 -1.46
CA ASN A 111 -5.74 -4.46 -0.68
C ASN A 111 -6.55 -5.76 -0.82
N ILE A 112 -6.45 -6.36 -2.00
CA ILE A 112 -7.11 -7.59 -2.40
C ILE A 112 -6.70 -8.76 -1.49
N PRO A 113 -5.41 -8.96 -1.14
CA PRO A 113 -5.04 -10.08 -0.29
C PRO A 113 -5.67 -10.01 1.11
N LEU A 114 -5.75 -8.82 1.72
CA LEU A 114 -6.43 -8.65 3.01
C LEU A 114 -7.93 -8.92 2.90
N MET A 115 -8.60 -8.39 1.86
CA MET A 115 -10.01 -8.69 1.62
C MET A 115 -10.25 -10.20 1.52
N ILE A 116 -9.44 -10.92 0.75
CA ILE A 116 -9.63 -12.36 0.56
C ILE A 116 -9.43 -13.12 1.86
N ARG A 117 -8.42 -12.76 2.68
CA ARG A 117 -8.23 -13.35 4.01
C ARG A 117 -9.43 -13.14 4.92
N GLN A 118 -9.98 -11.92 4.93
CA GLN A 118 -11.18 -11.59 5.72
C GLN A 118 -12.40 -12.36 5.24
N ILE A 119 -12.61 -12.52 3.92
CA ILE A 119 -13.68 -13.36 3.38
C ILE A 119 -13.47 -14.82 3.81
N SER A 120 -12.27 -15.35 3.62
CA SER A 120 -11.95 -16.75 3.99
C SER A 120 -12.16 -17.03 5.48
N ALA A 121 -11.98 -16.03 6.34
CA ALA A 121 -12.24 -16.11 7.78
C ALA A 121 -13.71 -15.82 8.17
N GLY A 122 -14.60 -15.53 7.20
CA GLY A 122 -15.98 -15.15 7.45
C GLY A 122 -16.17 -13.72 8.00
N HIS A 123 -15.11 -12.91 8.06
CA HIS A 123 -15.11 -11.54 8.59
C HIS A 123 -15.56 -10.53 7.52
N LEU A 124 -16.80 -10.65 7.05
CA LEU A 124 -17.33 -9.84 5.94
C LEU A 124 -17.43 -8.34 6.25
N ALA A 125 -17.70 -7.98 7.51
CA ALA A 125 -17.74 -6.59 7.97
C ALA A 125 -16.36 -5.92 7.82
N ASP A 126 -15.28 -6.63 8.15
CA ASP A 126 -13.93 -6.11 7.97
C ASP A 126 -13.52 -6.10 6.49
N ALA A 127 -13.98 -7.09 5.72
CA ALA A 127 -13.74 -7.17 4.27
C ALA A 127 -14.30 -5.94 3.54
N ILE A 128 -15.54 -5.53 3.84
CA ILE A 128 -16.12 -4.35 3.20
C ILE A 128 -15.40 -3.06 3.60
N VAL A 129 -14.95 -2.94 4.85
CA VAL A 129 -14.11 -1.80 5.29
C VAL A 129 -12.83 -1.74 4.46
N THR A 130 -12.13 -2.87 4.30
CA THR A 130 -10.93 -2.97 3.45
C THR A 130 -11.22 -2.56 2.02
N VAL A 131 -12.32 -3.04 1.43
CA VAL A 131 -12.71 -2.71 0.05
C VAL A 131 -13.01 -1.22 -0.10
N LYS A 132 -13.88 -0.67 0.76
CA LYS A 132 -14.35 0.72 0.69
C LYS A 132 -13.30 1.74 1.10
N LYS A 133 -12.22 1.32 1.77
CA LYS A 133 -11.02 2.15 1.94
C LYS A 133 -10.34 2.46 0.61
N ASP A 134 -10.38 1.54 -0.35
CA ASP A 134 -9.63 1.66 -1.60
C ASP A 134 -10.48 1.86 -2.85
N ILE A 135 -11.77 1.54 -2.80
CA ILE A 135 -12.70 1.66 -3.92
C ILE A 135 -14.00 2.32 -3.44
N ALA A 136 -14.38 3.42 -4.08
CA ALA A 136 -15.61 4.16 -3.78
C ALA A 136 -16.89 3.48 -4.30
N LEU A 137 -16.77 2.69 -5.39
CA LEU A 137 -17.87 2.04 -6.09
C LEU A 137 -17.66 0.51 -6.22
N PRO A 138 -17.49 -0.24 -5.12
CA PRO A 138 -17.14 -1.65 -5.18
C PRO A 138 -18.21 -2.58 -5.77
N ALA A 139 -19.50 -2.30 -5.58
CA ALA A 139 -20.60 -3.09 -6.13
C ALA A 139 -20.71 -2.92 -7.65
N VAL A 140 -20.60 -1.68 -8.15
CA VAL A 140 -20.50 -1.40 -9.58
C VAL A 140 -19.26 -2.09 -10.18
N LEU A 141 -18.08 -1.85 -9.60
CA LEU A 141 -16.85 -2.48 -10.10
C LEU A 141 -16.85 -4.00 -9.93
N GLY A 142 -17.69 -4.57 -9.07
CA GLY A 142 -17.88 -6.02 -8.95
C GLY A 142 -18.48 -6.64 -10.21
N ARG A 143 -19.19 -5.85 -11.01
CA ARG A 143 -19.91 -6.26 -12.22
C ARG A 143 -19.14 -5.92 -13.49
N ILE A 144 -18.66 -4.68 -13.61
CA ILE A 144 -18.13 -4.16 -14.89
C ILE A 144 -16.60 -4.07 -14.95
N CYS A 145 -15.88 -4.48 -13.89
CA CYS A 145 -14.43 -4.34 -13.90
C CYS A 145 -13.76 -5.30 -14.90
N PRO A 146 -12.78 -4.84 -15.69
CA PRO A 146 -12.02 -5.68 -16.63
C PRO A 146 -11.02 -6.61 -15.93
N LYS A 147 -11.13 -6.78 -14.60
CA LYS A 147 -10.37 -7.69 -13.74
C LYS A 147 -8.85 -7.74 -14.03
N PRO A 148 -8.15 -6.59 -14.07
CA PRO A 148 -6.70 -6.58 -14.34
C PRO A 148 -5.92 -7.30 -13.23
N CYS A 149 -6.42 -7.30 -12.00
CA CYS A 149 -5.84 -8.02 -10.87
C CYS A 149 -5.80 -9.54 -11.09
N GLU A 150 -6.82 -10.13 -11.72
CA GLU A 150 -6.88 -11.57 -11.99
C GLU A 150 -5.85 -11.98 -13.06
N LYS A 151 -5.54 -11.09 -14.01
CA LYS A 151 -4.49 -11.33 -15.03
C LYS A 151 -3.09 -11.43 -14.44
N SER A 152 -2.87 -10.84 -13.27
CA SER A 152 -1.60 -10.88 -12.53
C SER A 152 -1.57 -11.90 -11.38
N CYS A 153 -2.65 -12.67 -11.20
CA CYS A 153 -2.74 -13.63 -10.11
C CYS A 153 -1.72 -14.76 -10.32
N ARG A 154 -0.85 -15.03 -9.34
CA ARG A 154 0.18 -16.10 -9.45
C ARG A 154 -0.42 -17.49 -9.65
N ARG A 155 -1.66 -17.69 -9.20
CA ARG A 155 -2.35 -18.98 -9.30
C ARG A 155 -2.61 -19.41 -10.75
N THR A 156 -2.63 -18.49 -11.71
CA THR A 156 -2.77 -18.83 -13.15
C THR A 156 -1.63 -19.67 -13.70
N SER A 157 -0.49 -19.75 -13.00
CA SER A 157 0.62 -20.65 -13.36
C SER A 157 0.39 -22.09 -12.93
N HIS A 158 -0.65 -22.37 -12.14
CA HIS A 158 -1.02 -23.70 -11.67
C HIS A 158 -2.37 -24.14 -12.26
N ASP A 159 -3.42 -23.36 -12.02
CA ASP A 159 -4.77 -23.58 -12.56
C ASP A 159 -5.35 -22.26 -13.09
N GLU A 160 -6.36 -21.69 -12.42
CA GLU A 160 -7.01 -20.45 -12.78
C GLU A 160 -6.87 -19.41 -11.67
N ALA A 161 -6.93 -18.14 -12.05
CA ALA A 161 -6.94 -17.04 -11.10
C ALA A 161 -8.05 -17.20 -10.05
N VAL A 162 -7.80 -16.67 -8.85
CA VAL A 162 -8.86 -16.41 -7.88
C VAL A 162 -9.83 -15.39 -8.48
N SER A 163 -11.13 -15.60 -8.29
CA SER A 163 -12.22 -14.77 -8.77
C SER A 163 -12.37 -13.51 -7.94
N ILE A 164 -11.30 -12.72 -7.89
CA ILE A 164 -11.18 -11.49 -7.10
C ILE A 164 -12.35 -10.54 -7.39
N CYS A 165 -12.78 -10.41 -8.64
CA CYS A 165 -13.86 -9.50 -8.99
C CYS A 165 -15.20 -9.94 -8.39
N LEU A 166 -15.48 -11.25 -8.41
CA LEU A 166 -16.70 -11.83 -7.85
C LEU A 166 -16.68 -11.84 -6.32
N LEU A 167 -15.52 -12.07 -5.69
CA LEU A 167 -15.36 -11.94 -4.24
C LEU A 167 -15.62 -10.50 -3.77
N LYS A 168 -15.10 -9.50 -4.51
CA LYS A 168 -15.41 -8.09 -4.23
C LYS A 168 -16.90 -7.80 -4.42
N ARG A 169 -17.51 -8.31 -5.50
CA ARG A 169 -18.96 -8.17 -5.75
C ARG A 169 -19.76 -8.74 -4.57
N TYR A 170 -19.45 -9.96 -4.15
CA TYR A 170 -20.13 -10.64 -3.05
C TYR A 170 -20.13 -9.80 -1.78
N VAL A 171 -18.94 -9.33 -1.34
CA VAL A 171 -18.82 -8.49 -0.13
C VAL A 171 -19.60 -7.19 -0.27
N ALA A 172 -19.54 -6.53 -1.42
CA ALA A 172 -20.26 -5.29 -1.67
C ALA A 172 -21.79 -5.50 -1.72
N ASP A 173 -22.26 -6.61 -2.28
CA ASP A 173 -23.69 -6.93 -2.37
C ASP A 173 -24.27 -7.36 -1.02
N VAL A 174 -23.50 -8.04 -0.17
CA VAL A 174 -23.87 -8.31 1.23
C VAL A 174 -24.03 -7.00 2.00
N ASP A 175 -23.05 -6.09 1.88
CA ASP A 175 -23.11 -4.79 2.55
C ASP A 175 -24.27 -3.92 2.05
N LEU A 176 -24.46 -3.81 0.74
CA LEU A 176 -25.56 -3.02 0.17
C LEU A 176 -26.93 -3.51 0.64
N ARG A 177 -27.13 -4.84 0.74
CA ARG A 177 -28.38 -5.47 1.21
C ARG A 177 -28.58 -5.40 2.72
N SER A 178 -27.54 -5.09 3.48
CA SER A 178 -27.66 -4.97 4.93
C SER A 178 -28.54 -3.79 5.33
N GLU A 179 -29.15 -3.87 6.52
CA GLU A 179 -29.96 -2.76 7.07
C GLU A 179 -29.12 -1.49 7.32
N LYS A 180 -27.82 -1.68 7.59
CA LYS A 180 -26.87 -0.60 7.91
C LYS A 180 -25.58 -0.78 7.09
N PRO A 181 -25.60 -0.45 5.79
CA PRO A 181 -24.40 -0.54 4.95
C PRO A 181 -23.28 0.33 5.53
N TYR A 182 -22.05 -0.13 5.40
CA TYR A 182 -20.87 0.57 5.90
C TYR A 182 -20.72 1.94 5.22
N LEU A 183 -20.56 2.96 6.06
CA LEU A 183 -20.17 4.31 5.68
C LEU A 183 -18.82 4.62 6.34
N PRO A 184 -17.83 5.12 5.59
CA PRO A 184 -16.56 5.52 6.18
C PRO A 184 -16.74 6.67 7.16
N GLN A 185 -15.85 6.73 8.16
CA GLN A 185 -15.80 7.85 9.08
C GLN A 185 -15.19 9.07 8.38
N CYS A 186 -15.91 10.20 8.39
CA CYS A 186 -15.40 11.48 7.91
C CYS A 186 -14.67 12.24 9.02
N LYS A 187 -13.56 12.90 8.67
CA LYS A 187 -12.88 13.86 9.52
C LYS A 187 -13.76 15.10 9.75
N PRO A 188 -13.53 15.87 10.83
CA PRO A 188 -14.25 17.12 11.05
C PRO A 188 -14.14 18.06 9.85
N ASN A 189 -15.22 18.79 9.57
CA ASN A 189 -15.28 19.76 8.49
C ASN A 189 -14.14 20.79 8.62
N ARG A 190 -13.40 20.99 7.54
CA ARG A 190 -12.25 21.90 7.46
C ARG A 190 -12.60 23.31 6.97
N GLY A 191 -13.87 23.57 6.66
CA GLY A 191 -14.36 24.84 6.13
C GLY A 191 -13.94 25.12 4.68
N LYS A 192 -13.44 24.10 3.97
CA LYS A 192 -12.96 24.17 2.59
C LYS A 192 -13.86 23.38 1.66
N ARG A 193 -14.14 23.90 0.47
CA ARG A 193 -15.09 23.33 -0.50
C ARG A 193 -14.45 23.07 -1.85
N VAL A 194 -14.86 21.98 -2.50
CA VAL A 194 -14.39 21.55 -3.82
C VAL A 194 -15.56 21.44 -4.78
N ALA A 195 -15.45 22.10 -5.94
CA ALA A 195 -16.34 21.87 -7.07
C ALA A 195 -15.83 20.70 -7.90
N ILE A 196 -16.67 19.71 -8.15
CA ILE A 196 -16.33 18.54 -8.96
C ILE A 196 -17.19 18.56 -10.21
N VAL A 197 -16.56 18.73 -11.38
CA VAL A 197 -17.23 18.84 -12.67
C VAL A 197 -17.27 17.48 -13.35
N GLY A 198 -18.43 16.85 -13.36
CA GLY A 198 -18.71 15.49 -13.82
C GLY A 198 -19.04 14.56 -12.66
N ALA A 199 -20.25 13.98 -12.65
CA ALA A 199 -20.74 13.03 -11.67
C ALA A 199 -20.60 11.57 -12.13
N GLY A 200 -19.61 11.29 -12.99
CA GLY A 200 -19.20 9.93 -13.36
C GLY A 200 -18.31 9.23 -12.31
N PRO A 201 -17.73 8.06 -12.64
CA PRO A 201 -16.95 7.27 -11.68
C PRO A 201 -15.77 8.04 -11.05
N ALA A 202 -15.09 8.90 -11.81
CA ALA A 202 -13.98 9.70 -11.29
C ALA A 202 -14.45 10.78 -10.32
N GLY A 203 -15.52 11.52 -10.65
CA GLY A 203 -16.06 12.56 -9.77
C GLY A 203 -16.68 12.00 -8.50
N LEU A 204 -17.46 10.92 -8.61
CA LEU A 204 -18.03 10.21 -7.45
C LEU A 204 -16.92 9.70 -6.51
N ALA A 205 -15.85 9.12 -7.07
CA ALA A 205 -14.72 8.68 -6.27
C ALA A 205 -14.00 9.85 -5.60
N ALA A 206 -13.75 10.95 -6.32
CA ALA A 206 -13.12 12.13 -5.73
C ALA A 206 -13.96 12.70 -4.57
N ALA A 207 -15.27 12.84 -4.76
CA ALA A 207 -16.20 13.31 -3.73
C ALA A 207 -16.18 12.40 -2.49
N TYR A 208 -16.19 11.09 -2.69
CA TYR A 208 -16.13 10.09 -1.62
C TYR A 208 -14.88 10.22 -0.74
N TYR A 209 -13.71 10.42 -1.33
CA TYR A 209 -12.46 10.57 -0.57
C TYR A 209 -12.26 11.96 0.02
N LEU A 210 -12.65 13.02 -0.70
CA LEU A 210 -12.57 14.39 -0.19
C LEU A 210 -13.50 14.60 1.01
N GLN A 211 -14.70 14.03 1.00
CA GLN A 211 -15.59 14.12 2.16
C GLN A 211 -15.03 13.41 3.39
N GLN A 212 -14.40 12.24 3.21
CA GLN A 212 -13.72 11.55 4.31
C GLN A 212 -12.61 12.40 4.93
N GLU A 213 -11.94 13.23 4.13
CA GLU A 213 -10.90 14.14 4.59
C GLU A 213 -11.43 15.44 5.22
N GLY A 214 -12.76 15.64 5.23
CA GLY A 214 -13.43 16.79 5.83
C GLY A 214 -13.61 17.98 4.89
N PHE A 215 -13.53 17.76 3.57
CA PHE A 215 -13.74 18.78 2.54
C PHE A 215 -15.15 18.68 1.95
N GLY A 216 -15.90 19.78 1.99
CA GLY A 216 -17.23 19.84 1.38
C GLY A 216 -17.15 19.71 -0.14
N CYS A 217 -18.04 18.91 -0.73
CA CYS A 217 -18.00 18.62 -2.17
C CYS A 217 -19.35 18.89 -2.83
N THR A 218 -19.32 19.56 -3.97
CA THR A 218 -20.49 19.74 -4.85
C THR A 218 -20.15 19.16 -6.23
N LEU A 219 -20.92 18.16 -6.65
CA LEU A 219 -20.87 17.58 -7.99
C LEU A 219 -21.75 18.39 -8.95
N PHE A 220 -21.21 18.76 -10.09
CA PHE A 220 -21.91 19.40 -11.20
C PHE A 220 -21.91 18.46 -12.40
N ASP A 221 -23.05 18.22 -13.03
CA ASP A 221 -23.15 17.37 -14.22
C ASP A 221 -24.13 17.96 -15.24
N ASP A 222 -23.89 17.75 -16.53
CA ASP A 222 -24.79 18.20 -17.58
C ASP A 222 -26.05 17.32 -17.70
N HIS A 223 -26.01 16.10 -17.18
CA HIS A 223 -27.16 15.20 -17.09
C HIS A 223 -27.99 15.44 -15.82
N GLU A 224 -29.22 14.91 -15.82
CA GLU A 224 -30.16 15.05 -14.71
C GLU A 224 -29.76 14.22 -13.49
N GLU A 225 -29.25 13.01 -13.68
CA GLU A 225 -28.87 12.11 -12.59
C GLU A 225 -27.37 11.78 -12.57
N PRO A 226 -26.77 11.55 -11.39
CA PRO A 226 -25.37 11.17 -11.26
C PRO A 226 -25.11 9.74 -11.74
N GLY A 227 -23.86 9.45 -12.11
CA GLY A 227 -23.39 8.14 -12.58
C GLY A 227 -22.58 8.22 -13.87
N GLY A 228 -22.76 9.30 -14.65
CA GLY A 228 -22.06 9.49 -15.93
C GLY A 228 -22.18 8.26 -16.83
N MET A 229 -21.07 7.82 -17.43
CA MET A 229 -21.06 6.63 -18.30
C MET A 229 -21.55 5.33 -17.62
N LEU A 230 -21.53 5.22 -16.29
CA LEU A 230 -22.12 4.06 -15.60
C LEU A 230 -23.66 4.03 -15.76
N ARG A 231 -24.28 5.22 -15.79
CA ARG A 231 -25.72 5.38 -16.00
C ARG A 231 -26.07 5.44 -17.49
N TYR A 232 -25.37 6.27 -18.25
CA TYR A 232 -25.77 6.60 -19.62
C TYR A 232 -25.06 5.78 -20.70
N GLY A 233 -24.07 4.95 -20.34
CA GLY A 233 -23.26 4.21 -21.30
C GLY A 233 -23.14 2.70 -21.07
N VAL A 234 -23.54 2.20 -19.89
CA VAL A 234 -23.54 0.76 -19.57
C VAL A 234 -24.98 0.23 -19.62
N GLY A 235 -25.17 -0.94 -20.23
CA GLY A 235 -26.45 -1.64 -20.31
C GLY A 235 -26.96 -2.08 -18.94
N GLU A 236 -28.28 -2.13 -18.77
CA GLU A 236 -28.90 -2.51 -17.49
C GLU A 236 -28.71 -4.00 -17.16
N ASP A 237 -28.49 -4.82 -18.18
CA ASP A 237 -28.09 -6.23 -18.07
C ASP A 237 -26.67 -6.40 -17.51
N GLU A 238 -25.77 -5.46 -17.80
CA GLU A 238 -24.41 -5.44 -17.23
C GLU A 238 -24.37 -4.78 -15.85
N LEU A 239 -25.17 -3.72 -15.66
CA LEU A 239 -25.24 -2.95 -14.42
C LEU A 239 -26.67 -2.47 -14.14
N ALA A 240 -27.36 -3.21 -13.28
CA ALA A 240 -28.70 -2.86 -12.82
C ALA A 240 -28.73 -1.46 -12.18
N ARG A 241 -29.76 -0.67 -12.52
CA ARG A 241 -29.89 0.73 -12.06
C ARG A 241 -30.04 0.83 -10.56
N ASP A 242 -30.76 -0.10 -9.93
CA ASP A 242 -30.94 -0.15 -8.48
C ASP A 242 -29.60 -0.28 -7.74
N VAL A 243 -28.67 -1.09 -8.25
CA VAL A 243 -27.32 -1.25 -7.67
C VAL A 243 -26.55 0.06 -7.75
N LEU A 244 -26.58 0.72 -8.92
CA LEU A 244 -25.92 2.00 -9.12
C LEU A 244 -26.50 3.09 -8.20
N ASP A 245 -27.83 3.20 -8.14
CA ASP A 245 -28.53 4.20 -7.34
C ASP A 245 -28.24 4.03 -5.85
N ARG A 246 -28.28 2.79 -5.35
CA ARG A 246 -28.00 2.48 -3.94
C ARG A 246 -26.55 2.81 -3.57
N GLU A 247 -25.60 2.49 -4.43
CA GLU A 247 -24.19 2.78 -4.18
C GLU A 247 -23.89 4.29 -4.22
N ILE A 248 -24.46 5.02 -5.20
CA ILE A 248 -24.37 6.49 -5.24
C ILE A 248 -25.04 7.11 -4.01
N ALA A 249 -26.18 6.60 -3.58
CA ALA A 249 -26.88 7.11 -2.39
C ALA A 249 -26.01 7.00 -1.12
N LEU A 250 -25.16 5.98 -0.99
CA LEU A 250 -24.19 5.89 0.11
C LEU A 250 -23.14 7.01 0.05
N ILE A 251 -22.67 7.39 -1.14
CA ILE A 251 -21.76 8.53 -1.31
C ILE A 251 -22.48 9.83 -0.94
N MET A 252 -23.72 10.03 -1.39
CA MET A 252 -24.51 11.21 -1.05
C MET A 252 -24.78 11.33 0.46
N LYS A 253 -24.97 10.21 1.16
CA LYS A 253 -25.11 10.16 2.63
C LYS A 253 -23.88 10.67 3.40
N LEU A 254 -22.71 10.79 2.75
CA LEU A 254 -21.53 11.45 3.34
C LEU A 254 -21.64 12.98 3.35
N GLY A 255 -22.70 13.56 2.77
CA GLY A 255 -22.89 15.00 2.64
C GLY A 255 -22.35 15.57 1.34
N VAL A 256 -22.26 14.76 0.28
CA VAL A 256 -21.94 15.26 -1.07
C VAL A 256 -23.19 15.91 -1.66
N GLU A 257 -23.06 17.12 -2.17
CA GLU A 257 -24.13 17.80 -2.90
C GLU A 257 -24.06 17.46 -4.38
N PHE A 258 -25.21 17.40 -5.05
CA PHE A 258 -25.30 17.16 -6.49
C PHE A 258 -26.16 18.24 -7.16
N ARG A 259 -25.68 18.75 -8.29
CA ARG A 259 -26.33 19.74 -9.15
C ARG A 259 -26.30 19.24 -10.59
N GLY A 260 -27.34 18.53 -10.99
CA GLY A 260 -27.55 18.09 -12.37
C GLY A 260 -27.92 19.24 -13.30
N GLN A 261 -28.03 18.94 -14.59
CA GLN A 261 -28.41 19.89 -15.66
C GLN A 261 -27.58 21.19 -15.65
N THR A 262 -26.34 21.11 -15.16
CA THR A 262 -25.44 22.25 -14.98
C THR A 262 -24.15 22.00 -15.76
N ARG A 263 -24.15 22.42 -17.03
CA ARG A 263 -22.96 22.32 -17.88
C ARG A 263 -21.99 23.46 -17.59
N ILE A 264 -20.81 23.13 -17.06
CA ILE A 264 -19.72 24.09 -16.84
C ILE A 264 -19.14 24.52 -18.20
N GLY A 265 -18.81 25.80 -18.32
CA GLY A 265 -18.50 26.47 -19.59
C GLY A 265 -19.72 27.08 -20.29
N VAL A 266 -20.95 26.75 -19.84
CA VAL A 266 -22.21 27.29 -20.37
C VAL A 266 -23.06 27.93 -19.29
N ALA A 267 -23.45 27.15 -18.27
CA ALA A 267 -24.30 27.62 -17.17
C ALA A 267 -23.49 28.36 -16.09
N LEU A 268 -22.24 27.92 -15.86
CA LEU A 268 -21.29 28.53 -14.94
C LEU A 268 -19.90 28.51 -15.58
N SER A 269 -19.12 29.58 -15.43
CA SER A 269 -17.74 29.62 -15.92
C SER A 269 -16.78 28.92 -14.96
N MET A 270 -15.58 28.57 -15.44
CA MET A 270 -14.50 28.11 -14.58
C MET A 270 -14.10 29.18 -13.54
N GLU A 271 -14.21 30.47 -13.89
CA GLU A 271 -13.93 31.59 -12.99
C GLU A 271 -14.94 31.66 -11.85
N ASP A 272 -16.23 31.43 -12.13
CA ASP A 272 -17.27 31.37 -11.08
C ASP A 272 -16.98 30.24 -10.10
N LEU A 273 -16.61 29.05 -10.60
CA LEU A 273 -16.25 27.94 -9.72
C LEU A 273 -15.03 28.25 -8.86
N ARG A 274 -13.99 28.87 -9.43
CA ARG A 274 -12.78 29.25 -8.68
C ARG A 274 -12.98 30.39 -7.70
N ARG A 275 -13.99 31.23 -7.90
CA ARG A 275 -14.41 32.27 -6.96
C ARG A 275 -15.15 31.65 -5.77
N ASP A 276 -16.03 30.70 -6.04
CA ASP A 276 -16.99 30.19 -5.05
C ASP A 276 -16.47 28.94 -4.30
N PHE A 277 -15.44 28.27 -4.82
CA PHE A 277 -14.83 27.06 -4.25
C PHE A 277 -13.30 27.21 -4.11
N ASP A 278 -12.72 26.49 -3.14
CA ASP A 278 -11.28 26.55 -2.85
C ASP A 278 -10.44 25.70 -3.82
N ALA A 279 -11.06 24.72 -4.50
CA ALA A 279 -10.46 23.92 -5.56
C ALA A 279 -11.52 23.40 -6.54
N VAL A 280 -11.09 23.07 -7.74
CA VAL A 280 -11.93 22.48 -8.79
C VAL A 280 -11.32 21.16 -9.28
N PHE A 281 -12.14 20.12 -9.44
CA PHE A 281 -11.74 18.86 -10.07
C PHE A 281 -12.58 18.60 -11.33
N VAL A 282 -11.93 18.50 -12.48
CA VAL A 282 -12.56 18.28 -13.79
C VAL A 282 -12.51 16.80 -14.16
N ALA A 283 -13.68 16.19 -14.27
CA ALA A 283 -13.90 14.76 -14.47
C ALA A 283 -15.06 14.49 -15.46
N VAL A 284 -15.17 15.32 -16.50
CA VAL A 284 -16.30 15.37 -17.47
C VAL A 284 -16.43 14.18 -18.42
N GLY A 285 -15.60 13.15 -18.27
CA GLY A 285 -15.51 12.08 -19.27
C GLY A 285 -14.73 12.55 -20.50
N GLN A 286 -15.13 12.11 -21.69
CA GLN A 286 -14.46 12.55 -22.92
C GLN A 286 -14.81 14.00 -23.23
N LEU A 287 -13.80 14.82 -23.53
CA LEU A 287 -14.01 16.20 -23.94
C LEU A 287 -14.84 16.24 -25.24
N LYS A 288 -15.87 17.07 -25.25
CA LYS A 288 -16.61 17.44 -26.46
C LYS A 288 -15.92 18.66 -27.09
N ASP A 289 -16.16 18.88 -28.38
CA ASP A 289 -15.58 20.03 -29.09
C ASP A 289 -15.94 21.35 -28.39
N GLY A 290 -14.92 22.15 -28.08
CA GLY A 290 -15.04 23.45 -27.40
C GLY A 290 -15.10 23.40 -25.87
N ASP A 291 -15.13 22.21 -25.24
CA ASP A 291 -15.15 22.11 -23.77
C ASP A 291 -13.87 22.70 -23.15
N ASP A 292 -12.70 22.43 -23.74
CA ASP A 292 -11.41 22.91 -23.25
C ASP A 292 -11.26 24.42 -23.35
N GLU A 293 -11.64 25.01 -24.49
CA GLU A 293 -11.68 26.46 -24.67
C GLU A 293 -12.64 27.11 -23.67
N SER A 294 -13.84 26.53 -23.48
CA SER A 294 -14.84 27.06 -22.54
C SER A 294 -14.40 27.01 -21.08
N MET A 295 -13.52 26.07 -20.72
CA MET A 295 -12.98 25.92 -19.37
C MET A 295 -11.63 26.62 -19.19
N GLY A 296 -11.01 27.12 -20.26
CA GLY A 296 -9.69 27.75 -20.25
C GLY A 296 -8.58 26.79 -19.83
N LEU A 297 -8.63 25.54 -20.28
CA LEU A 297 -7.68 24.48 -19.90
C LEU A 297 -6.80 24.08 -21.07
N ASP A 298 -5.50 23.97 -20.82
CA ASP A 298 -4.57 23.46 -21.82
C ASP A 298 -4.86 21.98 -22.13
N THR A 299 -4.91 21.64 -23.42
CA THR A 299 -5.09 20.27 -23.89
C THR A 299 -3.85 19.75 -24.62
N GLY A 300 -3.65 18.44 -24.54
CA GLY A 300 -2.67 17.72 -25.34
C GLY A 300 -3.34 16.63 -26.17
N LYS A 301 -2.53 15.80 -26.85
CA LYS A 301 -3.00 14.71 -27.73
C LYS A 301 -3.95 13.69 -27.07
N ARG A 302 -4.09 13.69 -25.74
CA ARG A 302 -4.82 12.68 -24.95
C ARG A 302 -6.01 13.23 -24.15
N GLY A 303 -6.21 14.55 -24.13
CA GLY A 303 -7.15 15.25 -23.24
C GLY A 303 -6.48 16.43 -22.52
N ILE A 304 -7.08 16.91 -21.43
CA ILE A 304 -6.56 17.98 -20.57
C ILE A 304 -5.12 17.65 -20.13
N ALA A 305 -4.22 18.62 -20.27
CA ALA A 305 -2.84 18.52 -19.83
C ALA A 305 -2.76 18.63 -18.31
N VAL A 306 -2.16 17.62 -17.67
CA VAL A 306 -1.95 17.58 -16.22
C VAL A 306 -0.56 17.05 -15.86
N ASP A 307 -0.07 17.40 -14.68
CA ASP A 307 0.99 16.62 -14.03
C ASP A 307 0.47 15.21 -13.73
N THR A 308 1.14 14.19 -14.29
CA THR A 308 0.65 12.80 -14.20
C THR A 308 0.74 12.18 -12.81
N ARG A 309 1.44 12.84 -11.87
CA ARG A 309 1.59 12.42 -10.49
C ARG A 309 0.63 13.18 -9.57
N THR A 310 0.42 14.48 -9.80
CA THR A 310 -0.39 15.34 -8.91
C THR A 310 -1.77 15.70 -9.46
N TYR A 311 -2.04 15.42 -10.73
CA TYR A 311 -3.30 15.77 -11.42
C TYR A 311 -3.54 17.28 -11.56
N GLU A 312 -2.57 18.12 -11.21
CA GLU A 312 -2.64 19.57 -11.38
C GLU A 312 -2.64 19.94 -12.86
N THR A 313 -3.52 20.86 -13.24
CA THR A 313 -3.51 21.52 -14.56
C THR A 313 -2.55 22.71 -14.55
N SER A 314 -2.45 23.43 -15.67
CA SER A 314 -1.74 24.72 -15.71
C SER A 314 -2.44 25.83 -14.92
N VAL A 315 -3.70 25.62 -14.53
CA VAL A 315 -4.51 26.58 -13.79
C VAL A 315 -4.42 26.30 -12.27
N PRO A 316 -3.91 27.23 -11.45
CA PRO A 316 -3.77 27.02 -10.00
C PRO A 316 -5.10 26.71 -9.31
N GLY A 317 -5.11 25.64 -8.50
CA GLY A 317 -6.29 25.15 -7.79
C GLY A 317 -7.25 24.32 -8.64
N VAL A 318 -6.91 24.05 -9.90
CA VAL A 318 -7.69 23.21 -10.81
C VAL A 318 -6.94 21.92 -11.13
N PHE A 319 -7.63 20.80 -10.90
CA PHE A 319 -7.14 19.44 -11.12
C PHE A 319 -8.03 18.77 -12.17
N ALA A 320 -7.52 17.78 -12.90
CA ALA A 320 -8.33 17.03 -13.86
C ALA A 320 -7.98 15.54 -13.86
N GLY A 321 -8.97 14.67 -14.09
CA GLY A 321 -8.81 13.22 -14.03
C GLY A 321 -9.87 12.44 -14.80
N GLY A 322 -9.77 11.11 -14.77
CA GLY A 322 -10.66 10.23 -15.52
C GLY A 322 -10.43 10.34 -17.04
N GLU A 323 -11.49 10.14 -17.83
CA GLU A 323 -11.36 10.16 -19.30
C GLU A 323 -11.03 11.54 -19.87
N ALA A 324 -11.20 12.61 -19.09
CA ALA A 324 -10.91 13.99 -19.52
C ALA A 324 -9.43 14.23 -19.77
N VAL A 325 -8.55 13.46 -19.12
CA VAL A 325 -7.08 13.54 -19.28
C VAL A 325 -6.49 12.39 -20.10
N ARG A 326 -7.29 11.33 -20.37
CA ARG A 326 -6.83 10.13 -21.09
C ARG A 326 -7.98 9.41 -21.77
N ASN A 327 -7.82 9.09 -23.06
CA ASN A 327 -8.75 8.25 -23.80
C ASN A 327 -8.60 6.75 -23.43
N ARG A 328 -9.03 6.34 -22.22
CA ARG A 328 -9.11 4.94 -21.78
C ARG A 328 -10.41 4.66 -21.04
N LYS A 329 -11.28 3.86 -21.66
CA LYS A 329 -12.58 3.41 -21.12
C LYS A 329 -12.44 2.31 -20.07
N LEU A 330 -11.84 2.60 -18.91
CA LEU A 330 -11.78 1.64 -17.79
C LEU A 330 -12.35 2.28 -16.52
N ALA A 331 -13.56 1.89 -16.12
CA ALA A 331 -14.24 2.43 -14.94
C ALA A 331 -13.37 2.37 -13.67
N VAL A 332 -12.66 1.25 -13.45
CA VAL A 332 -11.73 1.10 -12.31
C VAL A 332 -10.57 2.10 -12.36
N ARG A 333 -10.13 2.53 -13.55
CA ARG A 333 -9.10 3.57 -13.65
C ARG A 333 -9.67 4.95 -13.38
N SER A 334 -10.89 5.25 -13.83
CA SER A 334 -11.56 6.51 -13.51
C SER A 334 -11.78 6.66 -12.01
N VAL A 335 -12.24 5.62 -11.32
CA VAL A 335 -12.34 5.60 -9.85
C VAL A 335 -10.97 5.82 -9.18
N ALA A 336 -9.91 5.18 -9.70
CA ALA A 336 -8.56 5.41 -9.21
C ALA A 336 -8.07 6.85 -9.42
N ASP A 337 -8.36 7.46 -10.58
CA ASP A 337 -8.01 8.85 -10.85
C ASP A 337 -8.72 9.80 -9.87
N GLY A 338 -9.99 9.55 -9.54
CA GLY A 338 -10.70 10.32 -8.51
C GLY A 338 -10.05 10.18 -7.12
N LYS A 339 -9.65 8.96 -6.72
CA LYS A 339 -8.91 8.71 -5.46
C LYS A 339 -7.57 9.44 -5.41
N GLU A 340 -6.78 9.31 -6.47
CA GLU A 340 -5.43 9.89 -6.56
C GLU A 340 -5.49 11.44 -6.63
N ALA A 341 -6.46 11.98 -7.36
CA ALA A 341 -6.70 13.42 -7.42
C ALA A 341 -7.17 13.98 -6.07
N ALA A 342 -8.08 13.30 -5.36
CA ALA A 342 -8.54 13.71 -4.03
C ALA A 342 -7.38 13.86 -3.02
N ALA A 343 -6.38 12.97 -3.07
CA ALA A 343 -5.18 13.11 -2.24
C ALA A 343 -4.38 14.38 -2.55
N SER A 344 -4.25 14.72 -3.85
CA SER A 344 -3.52 15.91 -4.32
C SER A 344 -4.26 17.20 -3.98
N ILE A 345 -5.58 17.22 -4.20
CA ILE A 345 -6.47 18.33 -3.80
C ILE A 345 -6.40 18.53 -2.28
N GLY A 346 -6.41 17.45 -1.49
CA GLY A 346 -6.27 17.53 -0.05
C GLY A 346 -4.95 18.18 0.39
N GLN A 347 -3.82 17.81 -0.24
CA GLN A 347 -2.51 18.44 0.01
C GLN A 347 -2.56 19.95 -0.30
N TYR A 348 -3.13 20.31 -1.45
CA TYR A 348 -3.29 21.70 -1.88
C TYR A 348 -4.12 22.52 -0.89
N LEU A 349 -5.28 22.02 -0.49
CA LEU A 349 -6.19 22.72 0.45
C LEU A 349 -5.62 22.86 1.86
N LEU A 350 -4.69 21.97 2.25
CA LEU A 350 -3.96 22.05 3.52
C LEU A 350 -2.71 22.94 3.46
N GLY A 351 -2.40 23.54 2.30
CA GLY A 351 -1.18 24.33 2.10
C GLY A 351 0.09 23.49 2.15
N GLN A 352 -0.02 22.18 1.91
CA GLN A 352 1.12 21.27 1.86
C GLN A 352 1.72 21.23 0.46
N PRO A 353 3.00 20.83 0.30
CA PRO A 353 3.53 20.52 -1.01
C PRO A 353 2.68 19.46 -1.72
N VAL A 354 2.17 19.79 -2.91
CA VAL A 354 1.40 18.85 -3.72
C VAL A 354 2.38 17.85 -4.33
N THR A 355 2.37 16.64 -3.76
CA THR A 355 3.24 15.56 -4.19
C THR A 355 2.45 14.38 -4.73
N GLY A 356 1.11 14.46 -4.78
CA GLY A 356 0.28 13.36 -5.25
C GLY A 356 0.10 12.25 -4.22
N PRO A 357 -0.53 11.12 -4.60
CA PRO A 357 -0.79 10.02 -3.68
C PRO A 357 0.50 9.36 -3.20
N ASP A 358 0.53 8.97 -1.92
CA ASP A 358 1.69 8.27 -1.37
C ASP A 358 1.84 6.86 -1.98
N ARG A 359 2.97 6.62 -2.65
CA ARG A 359 3.33 5.30 -3.15
C ARG A 359 4.37 4.69 -2.22
N GLY A 360 3.96 3.65 -1.48
CA GLY A 360 4.87 2.88 -0.64
C GLY A 360 6.00 2.22 -1.44
N PHE A 361 7.11 1.92 -0.78
CA PHE A 361 8.18 1.12 -1.39
C PHE A 361 7.68 -0.31 -1.67
N ASN A 362 8.14 -0.94 -2.75
CA ASN A 362 7.76 -2.30 -3.07
C ASN A 362 8.90 -3.05 -3.75
N THR A 363 9.16 -4.27 -3.30
CA THR A 363 9.94 -5.26 -4.05
C THR A 363 9.00 -6.24 -4.74
N HIS A 364 9.50 -6.89 -5.78
CA HIS A 364 8.77 -7.88 -6.53
C HIS A 364 9.61 -9.14 -6.69
N ILE A 365 9.00 -10.31 -6.50
CA ILE A 365 9.61 -11.60 -6.81
C ILE A 365 9.87 -11.71 -8.33
N GLY A 366 9.03 -11.04 -9.13
CA GLY A 366 9.01 -11.17 -10.59
C GLY A 366 8.22 -12.41 -11.04
N ARG A 367 8.54 -12.90 -12.25
CA ARG A 367 8.00 -14.15 -12.78
C ARG A 367 8.54 -15.31 -11.96
N LEU A 368 7.66 -16.24 -11.58
CA LEU A 368 8.08 -17.45 -10.88
C LEU A 368 8.96 -18.32 -11.80
N GLN A 369 10.00 -18.90 -11.21
CA GLN A 369 10.83 -19.93 -11.80
C GLN A 369 10.21 -21.32 -11.52
N ASP A 370 10.65 -22.31 -12.28
CA ASP A 370 10.18 -23.69 -12.15
C ASP A 370 10.40 -24.20 -10.70
N GLY A 371 9.37 -24.82 -10.11
CA GLY A 371 9.42 -25.31 -8.72
C GLY A 371 9.02 -24.29 -7.64
N GLU A 372 8.90 -22.99 -7.97
CA GLU A 372 8.53 -21.97 -6.97
C GLU A 372 7.03 -21.91 -6.70
N ILE A 373 6.18 -22.33 -7.64
CA ILE A 373 4.74 -22.29 -7.44
C ILE A 373 4.32 -23.30 -6.37
N GLU A 374 4.96 -24.47 -6.34
CA GLU A 374 4.75 -25.54 -5.37
C GLU A 374 4.96 -25.04 -3.93
N MET A 375 5.90 -24.11 -3.72
CA MET A 375 6.10 -23.49 -2.42
C MET A 375 4.85 -22.76 -1.93
N PHE A 376 4.10 -22.09 -2.81
CA PHE A 376 2.84 -21.43 -2.43
C PHE A 376 1.69 -22.41 -2.21
N LEU A 377 1.76 -23.60 -2.81
CA LEU A 377 0.68 -24.59 -2.76
C LEU A 377 0.70 -25.43 -1.46
N THR A 378 1.73 -25.30 -0.61
CA THR A 378 1.95 -26.19 0.55
C THR A 378 1.01 -25.98 1.75
N ASP A 379 0.52 -24.75 2.02
CA ASP A 379 -0.42 -24.49 3.14
C ASP A 379 -1.86 -24.19 2.67
N ASN A 380 -2.06 -23.63 1.47
CA ASN A 380 -3.33 -23.02 1.09
C ASN A 380 -3.67 -23.24 -0.38
N VAL A 381 -4.12 -24.45 -0.64
CA VAL A 381 -4.87 -24.76 -1.85
C VAL A 381 -5.91 -25.75 -1.41
N SER A 382 -7.10 -25.23 -1.09
CA SER A 382 -8.29 -25.95 -1.48
C SER A 382 -8.02 -26.47 -2.90
N GLY A 383 -7.78 -27.78 -3.04
CA GLY A 383 -7.52 -28.45 -4.32
C GLY A 383 -8.72 -28.39 -5.26
N LYS A 384 -9.74 -27.60 -4.87
CA LYS A 384 -10.90 -27.25 -5.64
C LYS A 384 -10.51 -26.32 -6.79
N SER A 385 -11.08 -26.63 -7.94
CA SER A 385 -11.07 -25.79 -9.13
C SER A 385 -11.79 -24.46 -8.88
N ARG A 386 -11.57 -23.51 -9.78
CA ARG A 386 -12.31 -22.24 -9.79
C ARG A 386 -13.81 -22.49 -9.86
N LEU A 387 -14.56 -21.81 -9.00
CA LEU A 387 -16.01 -21.93 -8.98
C LEU A 387 -16.66 -21.03 -10.05
N THR A 388 -17.67 -21.57 -10.73
CA THR A 388 -18.65 -20.78 -11.46
C THR A 388 -19.84 -20.54 -10.52
N PRO A 389 -20.26 -19.29 -10.26
CA PRO A 389 -21.39 -19.04 -9.37
C PRO A 389 -22.66 -19.77 -9.82
N ALA A 390 -23.35 -20.42 -8.89
CA ALA A 390 -24.61 -21.12 -9.18
C ALA A 390 -25.82 -20.17 -9.30
N SER A 391 -25.69 -18.93 -8.82
CA SER A 391 -26.79 -17.96 -8.83
C SER A 391 -27.12 -17.47 -10.23
N GLN A 392 -28.40 -17.16 -10.45
CA GLN A 392 -28.88 -16.64 -11.74
C GLN A 392 -28.36 -15.22 -12.04
N ASP A 393 -28.02 -14.44 -11.01
CA ASP A 393 -27.44 -13.10 -11.17
C ASP A 393 -25.89 -13.14 -11.30
N GLY A 394 -25.28 -14.33 -11.23
CA GLY A 394 -23.86 -14.56 -11.42
C GLY A 394 -22.97 -14.10 -10.25
N GLY A 395 -23.53 -13.93 -9.04
CA GLY A 395 -22.79 -13.67 -7.80
C GLY A 395 -22.60 -14.92 -6.92
N PHE A 396 -21.58 -14.94 -6.07
CA PHE A 396 -21.39 -16.08 -5.14
C PHE A 396 -22.42 -16.08 -4.01
N CYS A 397 -22.81 -17.27 -3.55
CA CYS A 397 -23.36 -17.46 -2.21
C CYS A 397 -22.25 -17.49 -1.15
N ASP A 398 -22.62 -17.53 0.13
CA ASP A 398 -21.67 -17.47 1.25
C ASP A 398 -20.63 -18.60 1.19
N GLU A 399 -21.07 -19.84 0.97
CA GLU A 399 -20.19 -21.01 0.88
C GLU A 399 -19.24 -20.93 -0.33
N GLU A 400 -19.76 -20.55 -1.50
CA GLU A 400 -18.95 -20.37 -2.72
C GLU A 400 -17.89 -19.28 -2.53
N ALA A 401 -18.23 -18.17 -1.86
CA ALA A 401 -17.31 -17.08 -1.63
C ALA A 401 -16.19 -17.46 -0.65
N LEU A 402 -16.51 -18.20 0.42
CA LEU A 402 -15.54 -18.74 1.36
C LEU A 402 -14.58 -19.72 0.66
N ASP A 403 -15.12 -20.65 -0.11
CA ASP A 403 -14.34 -21.65 -0.85
C ASP A 403 -13.43 -21.02 -1.91
N GLU A 404 -13.95 -20.05 -2.67
CA GLU A 404 -13.15 -19.34 -3.68
C GLU A 404 -12.12 -18.41 -3.03
N ALA A 405 -12.38 -17.85 -1.85
CA ALA A 405 -11.40 -17.07 -1.09
C ALA A 405 -10.24 -17.96 -0.58
N ALA A 406 -10.54 -19.17 -0.10
CA ALA A 406 -9.56 -20.16 0.34
C ALA A 406 -8.62 -20.67 -0.77
N ARG A 407 -8.88 -20.29 -2.03
CA ARG A 407 -7.99 -20.55 -3.17
C ARG A 407 -6.80 -19.57 -3.25
N CYS A 408 -6.74 -18.53 -2.43
CA CYS A 408 -5.65 -17.56 -2.48
C CYS A 408 -4.30 -18.16 -2.06
N LEU A 409 -3.24 -17.84 -2.83
CA LEU A 409 -1.88 -18.27 -2.51
C LEU A 409 -1.19 -17.42 -1.42
N HIS A 410 -1.83 -16.36 -0.93
CA HIS A 410 -1.27 -15.43 0.06
C HIS A 410 0.15 -14.95 -0.27
N CYS A 411 0.41 -14.65 -1.55
CA CYS A 411 1.74 -14.29 -2.06
C CYS A 411 2.23 -12.87 -1.69
N ASP A 412 1.42 -12.09 -0.98
CA ASP A 412 1.80 -10.78 -0.45
C ASP A 412 2.61 -10.90 0.86
N CYS A 413 3.30 -9.82 1.24
CA CYS A 413 3.95 -9.78 2.54
C CYS A 413 2.91 -9.66 3.66
N ARG A 414 3.15 -10.36 4.78
CA ARG A 414 2.34 -10.30 6.00
C ARG A 414 2.72 -9.14 6.94
N LYS A 415 3.85 -8.48 6.69
CA LYS A 415 4.35 -7.35 7.50
C LYS A 415 4.52 -6.02 6.73
N PRO A 416 3.70 -5.67 5.72
CA PRO A 416 4.01 -4.55 4.83
C PRO A 416 3.92 -3.19 5.54
N GLN A 417 3.10 -3.07 6.59
CA GLN A 417 2.90 -1.81 7.32
C GLN A 417 4.01 -1.52 8.33
N THR A 418 4.57 -2.56 8.96
CA THR A 418 5.57 -2.42 10.04
C THR A 418 6.98 -2.87 9.61
N CYS A 419 7.19 -3.20 8.34
CA CYS A 419 8.50 -3.56 7.80
C CYS A 419 9.44 -2.35 7.83
N LYS A 420 10.46 -2.40 8.70
CA LYS A 420 11.46 -1.34 8.84
C LYS A 420 12.30 -1.19 7.58
N LEU A 421 12.64 -2.29 6.91
CA LEU A 421 13.40 -2.25 5.65
C LEU A 421 12.64 -1.46 4.57
N ARG A 422 11.34 -1.73 4.40
CA ARG A 422 10.48 -1.03 3.46
C ARG A 422 10.37 0.46 3.80
N ARG A 423 10.20 0.79 5.09
CA ARG A 423 10.16 2.18 5.57
C ARG A 423 11.44 2.94 5.21
N TYR A 424 12.60 2.41 5.61
CA TYR A 424 13.86 3.10 5.36
C TYR A 424 14.24 3.10 3.87
N ALA A 425 13.92 2.05 3.12
CA ALA A 425 14.13 2.04 1.68
C ALA A 425 13.35 3.18 0.98
N LYS A 426 12.13 3.45 1.42
CA LYS A 426 11.35 4.61 0.97
C LYS A 426 12.01 5.93 1.38
N GLU A 427 12.31 6.09 2.67
CA GLU A 427 12.87 7.31 3.26
C GLU A 427 14.18 7.74 2.57
N TYR A 428 15.10 6.80 2.38
CA TYR A 428 16.40 7.04 1.75
C TYR A 428 16.36 6.90 0.21
N THR A 429 15.18 6.74 -0.40
CA THR A 429 15.00 6.57 -1.85
C THR A 429 15.85 5.45 -2.47
N ALA A 430 16.02 4.35 -1.72
CA ALA A 430 16.80 3.18 -2.12
C ALA A 430 16.15 2.50 -3.34
N ARG A 431 16.99 1.94 -4.22
CA ARG A 431 16.55 1.17 -5.39
C ARG A 431 16.95 -0.30 -5.22
N ALA A 432 15.96 -1.18 -5.06
CA ALA A 432 16.19 -2.63 -4.95
C ALA A 432 16.96 -3.24 -6.14
N THR A 433 16.92 -2.57 -7.30
CA THR A 433 17.58 -3.03 -8.54
C THR A 433 18.98 -2.44 -8.75
N ARG A 434 19.51 -1.65 -7.80
CA ARG A 434 20.82 -1.00 -7.95
C ARG A 434 21.97 -1.99 -8.10
N TYR A 435 21.94 -3.04 -7.29
CA TYR A 435 22.89 -4.15 -7.31
C TYR A 435 22.17 -5.38 -7.85
N LYS A 436 22.75 -6.02 -8.86
CA LYS A 436 22.20 -7.25 -9.45
C LYS A 436 23.00 -8.44 -8.92
N GLY A 437 22.33 -9.35 -8.22
CA GLY A 437 22.87 -10.64 -7.82
C GLY A 437 22.21 -11.79 -8.58
N SER A 438 22.67 -13.01 -8.32
CA SER A 438 21.93 -14.24 -8.69
C SER A 438 20.72 -14.39 -7.77
N ARG A 439 19.52 -14.34 -8.34
CA ARG A 439 18.27 -14.56 -7.59
C ARG A 439 18.21 -15.99 -7.05
N ARG A 440 18.12 -16.15 -5.74
CA ARG A 440 17.81 -17.44 -5.09
C ARG A 440 16.40 -17.91 -5.46
N LEU A 441 16.12 -19.19 -5.33
CA LEU A 441 14.75 -19.69 -5.44
C LEU A 441 13.93 -19.22 -4.23
N PHE A 442 12.68 -18.85 -4.51
CA PHE A 442 11.69 -18.59 -3.47
C PHE A 442 11.50 -19.84 -2.62
N SER A 443 11.50 -19.65 -1.30
CA SER A 443 11.28 -20.70 -0.33
C SER A 443 10.53 -20.15 0.86
N GLN A 444 9.63 -20.97 1.39
CA GLN A 444 8.94 -20.69 2.64
C GLN A 444 8.81 -21.97 3.47
N ASP A 445 8.90 -21.82 4.78
CA ASP A 445 8.62 -22.86 5.76
C ASP A 445 7.33 -22.51 6.52
N LEU A 446 6.40 -23.46 6.48
CA LEU A 446 5.05 -23.38 7.03
C LEU A 446 4.81 -24.45 8.09
N GLN A 447 5.83 -25.24 8.45
CA GLN A 447 5.69 -26.38 9.36
C GLN A 447 5.46 -25.95 10.82
N HIS A 448 5.84 -24.72 11.17
CA HIS A 448 5.61 -24.19 12.51
C HIS A 448 4.10 -23.88 12.72
N PRO A 449 3.48 -24.27 13.85
CA PRO A 449 2.05 -24.05 14.09
C PRO A 449 1.61 -22.57 13.99
N GLU A 450 2.43 -21.66 14.52
CA GLU A 450 2.13 -20.22 14.57
C GLU A 450 2.90 -19.36 13.55
N LEU A 451 3.94 -19.90 12.88
CA LEU A 451 4.89 -19.10 12.12
C LEU A 451 4.96 -19.50 10.66
N ILE A 452 5.29 -18.48 9.86
CA ILE A 452 5.76 -18.61 8.49
C ILE A 452 7.15 -18.02 8.42
N TYR A 453 8.07 -18.76 7.80
CA TYR A 453 9.41 -18.28 7.53
C TYR A 453 9.69 -18.23 6.04
N GLU A 454 9.77 -17.02 5.48
CA GLU A 454 10.15 -16.76 4.10
C GLU A 454 11.62 -16.32 4.04
N ALA A 455 12.51 -17.28 3.79
CA ALA A 455 13.96 -17.06 3.84
C ALA A 455 14.43 -15.94 2.89
N GLY A 456 13.78 -15.78 1.74
CA GLY A 456 14.08 -14.73 0.76
C GLY A 456 13.89 -13.31 1.29
N LYS A 457 13.08 -13.10 2.33
CA LYS A 457 12.89 -11.78 2.97
C LYS A 457 13.90 -11.53 4.10
N CYS A 458 14.72 -12.51 4.47
CA CYS A 458 15.68 -12.38 5.57
C CYS A 458 16.84 -11.46 5.16
N ILE A 459 17.29 -10.63 6.08
CA ILE A 459 18.47 -9.76 5.93
C ILE A 459 19.60 -10.15 6.90
N ASP A 460 19.55 -11.38 7.42
CA ASP A 460 20.57 -11.97 8.30
C ASP A 460 20.94 -11.08 9.50
N CYS A 461 19.94 -10.39 10.04
CA CYS A 461 20.12 -9.45 11.15
C CYS A 461 20.47 -10.11 12.48
N GLY A 462 20.21 -11.42 12.61
CA GLY A 462 20.49 -12.21 13.81
C GLY A 462 19.60 -11.90 15.03
N ILE A 463 18.60 -11.03 14.93
CA ILE A 463 17.72 -10.68 16.07
C ILE A 463 16.97 -11.93 16.59
N CYS A 464 16.42 -12.76 15.70
CA CYS A 464 15.71 -13.98 16.07
C CYS A 464 16.62 -15.01 16.76
N ILE A 465 17.90 -15.09 16.36
CA ILE A 465 18.92 -15.93 17.01
C ILE A 465 19.11 -15.49 18.46
N GLN A 466 19.24 -14.19 18.69
CA GLN A 466 19.42 -13.64 20.04
C GLN A 466 18.18 -13.85 20.91
N ILE A 467 16.98 -13.66 20.35
CA ILE A 467 15.73 -13.89 21.05
C ILE A 467 15.60 -15.37 21.45
N GLY A 468 15.84 -16.30 20.53
CA GLY A 468 15.80 -17.74 20.84
C GLY A 468 16.78 -18.12 21.96
N LYS A 469 18.00 -17.59 21.92
CA LYS A 469 18.98 -17.78 23.01
C LYS A 469 18.49 -17.22 24.34
N GLN A 470 17.91 -16.02 24.35
CA GLN A 470 17.38 -15.39 25.57
C GLN A 470 16.18 -16.14 26.15
N ALA A 471 15.36 -16.75 25.29
CA ALA A 471 14.22 -17.56 25.69
C ALA A 471 14.61 -18.97 26.17
N GLY A 472 15.88 -19.35 26.04
CA GLY A 472 16.36 -20.70 26.36
C GLY A 472 15.74 -21.76 25.43
N GLU A 473 15.69 -21.45 24.12
CA GLU A 473 15.44 -22.46 23.09
C GLU A 473 16.58 -23.48 23.11
N GLU A 474 16.25 -24.77 23.05
CA GLU A 474 17.25 -25.85 23.08
C GLU A 474 18.10 -25.85 21.81
N LEU A 475 17.45 -25.75 20.64
CA LEU A 475 18.11 -25.65 19.35
C LEU A 475 18.28 -24.19 18.92
N GLY A 476 17.20 -23.39 19.00
CA GLY A 476 17.20 -22.01 18.53
C GLY A 476 17.39 -21.88 17.02
N LEU A 477 17.65 -20.65 16.58
CA LEU A 477 18.12 -20.35 15.23
C LEU A 477 19.62 -20.04 15.26
N THR A 478 20.30 -20.25 14.13
CA THR A 478 21.70 -19.85 13.94
C THR A 478 21.96 -19.46 12.49
N PHE A 479 23.15 -18.93 12.21
CA PHE A 479 23.66 -18.81 10.85
C PHE A 479 24.20 -20.17 10.38
N VAL A 480 23.67 -20.65 9.27
CA VAL A 480 24.08 -21.91 8.61
C VAL A 480 24.64 -21.59 7.24
N GLY A 481 25.64 -22.34 6.79
CA GLY A 481 26.33 -22.11 5.51
C GLY A 481 27.56 -21.20 5.63
N ARG A 482 28.19 -20.88 4.49
CA ARG A 482 29.35 -19.99 4.39
C ARG A 482 29.27 -19.18 3.09
N GLY A 483 29.87 -17.98 3.08
CA GLY A 483 29.90 -17.13 1.89
C GLY A 483 28.50 -16.69 1.47
N PHE A 484 28.18 -16.84 0.19
CA PHE A 484 26.87 -16.49 -0.36
C PHE A 484 25.76 -17.44 0.10
N ASP A 485 26.09 -18.61 0.64
CA ASP A 485 25.09 -19.60 1.09
C ASP A 485 24.68 -19.41 2.55
N VAL A 486 25.17 -18.35 3.22
CA VAL A 486 24.74 -18.03 4.58
C VAL A 486 23.24 -17.77 4.60
N ARG A 487 22.57 -18.35 5.59
CA ARG A 487 21.15 -18.14 5.89
C ARG A 487 20.88 -18.35 7.37
N VAL A 488 19.80 -17.76 7.87
CA VAL A 488 19.26 -18.09 9.20
C VAL A 488 18.41 -19.36 9.10
N ALA A 489 18.70 -20.36 9.93
CA ALA A 489 17.96 -21.62 10.00
C ALA A 489 18.14 -22.29 11.38
N VAL A 490 17.38 -23.35 11.63
CA VAL A 490 17.60 -24.23 12.80
C VAL A 490 18.81 -25.14 12.49
N PRO A 491 19.73 -25.37 13.45
CA PRO A 491 20.88 -26.24 13.21
C PRO A 491 20.47 -27.70 12.97
N PHE A 492 21.36 -28.47 12.32
CA PHE A 492 21.21 -29.92 12.07
C PHE A 492 19.96 -30.30 11.25
N ASP A 493 19.53 -29.41 10.34
CA ASP A 493 18.38 -29.62 9.46
C ASP A 493 17.08 -29.99 10.20
N ARG A 494 16.94 -29.49 11.44
CA ARG A 494 15.70 -29.61 12.22
C ARG A 494 14.65 -28.61 11.76
N SER A 495 13.40 -28.87 12.10
CA SER A 495 12.27 -28.02 11.69
C SER A 495 12.22 -26.72 12.48
N LEU A 496 11.60 -25.69 11.90
CA LEU A 496 11.38 -24.40 12.57
C LEU A 496 10.59 -24.55 13.89
N ALA A 497 9.65 -25.50 13.93
CA ALA A 497 8.87 -25.84 15.12
C ALA A 497 9.75 -26.28 16.30
N GLU A 498 10.81 -27.03 16.03
CA GLU A 498 11.75 -27.49 17.05
C GLU A 498 12.75 -26.40 17.47
N GLY A 499 13.07 -25.48 16.55
CA GLY A 499 13.98 -24.37 16.82
C GLY A 499 13.37 -23.22 17.63
N LEU A 500 12.06 -22.99 17.53
CA LEU A 500 11.36 -21.84 18.11
C LEU A 500 10.13 -22.22 18.94
N ALA A 501 10.24 -23.20 19.82
CA ALA A 501 9.11 -23.70 20.62
C ALA A 501 8.54 -22.67 21.63
N LYS A 502 9.33 -21.69 22.06
CA LYS A 502 8.99 -20.72 23.12
C LYS A 502 8.99 -19.27 22.61
N ALA A 503 9.84 -18.97 21.62
CA ALA A 503 10.18 -17.63 21.19
C ALA A 503 9.49 -17.19 19.90
N ALA A 504 8.69 -18.07 19.27
CA ALA A 504 8.09 -17.87 17.96
C ALA A 504 7.47 -16.48 17.75
N ARG A 505 6.49 -16.12 18.59
CA ARG A 505 5.77 -14.84 18.48
C ARG A 505 6.69 -13.64 18.61
N ARG A 506 7.58 -13.64 19.62
CA ARG A 506 8.55 -12.56 19.86
C ARG A 506 9.50 -12.41 18.68
N CYS A 507 9.94 -13.51 18.05
CA CYS A 507 10.77 -13.48 16.84
C CYS A 507 10.04 -12.86 15.64
N ALA A 508 8.76 -13.18 15.42
CA ALA A 508 7.96 -12.59 14.34
C ALA A 508 7.73 -11.08 14.55
N GLU A 509 7.39 -10.67 15.76
CA GLU A 509 7.22 -9.25 16.14
C GLU A 509 8.53 -8.48 15.95
N ALA A 510 9.66 -9.08 16.33
CA ALA A 510 10.99 -8.52 16.20
C ALA A 510 11.52 -8.40 14.77
N CYS A 511 11.06 -9.26 13.86
CA CYS A 511 11.62 -9.36 12.51
C CYS A 511 11.50 -8.02 11.74
N PRO A 512 12.61 -7.42 11.26
CA PRO A 512 12.56 -6.10 10.63
C PRO A 512 12.01 -6.09 9.20
N THR A 513 11.90 -7.25 8.55
CA THR A 513 11.54 -7.39 7.12
C THR A 513 10.23 -8.13 6.85
N GLY A 514 9.78 -8.95 7.81
CA GLY A 514 8.67 -9.88 7.60
C GLY A 514 9.09 -11.25 7.08
N ALA A 515 10.38 -11.60 7.18
CA ALA A 515 10.86 -12.96 6.92
C ALA A 515 10.25 -13.97 7.90
N LEU A 516 10.18 -13.62 9.18
CA LEU A 516 9.38 -14.34 10.18
C LEU A 516 8.10 -13.55 10.42
N ALA A 517 6.96 -14.20 10.22
CA ALA A 517 5.64 -13.64 10.43
C ALA A 517 4.72 -14.66 11.11
N LEU A 518 3.69 -14.17 11.80
CA LEU A 518 2.63 -15.03 12.32
C LEU A 518 1.74 -15.52 11.17
N LYS A 519 1.20 -16.73 11.30
CA LYS A 519 0.04 -17.18 10.52
C LYS A 519 -1.17 -16.31 10.87
N ASP A 520 -2.07 -16.15 9.90
CA ASP A 520 -3.30 -15.36 10.05
C ASP A 520 -4.40 -16.11 10.79
#